data_AF-A0A354FES8-F1
#
_entry.id   AF-A0A354FES8-F1
#
_cell.length_a   1.000
_cell.length_b   1.000
_cell.length_c   1.000
_cell.angle_alpha   90.00
_cell.angle_beta   90.00
_cell.angle_gamma   90.00
#
_symmetry.space_group_name_H-M   'P 1'
#
loop_
_entity.id
_entity.type
_entity.pdbx_description
1 polymer ?
#
loop_
_entity_poly.entity_id
_entity_poly.type
_entity_poly.pdbx_seq_one_letter_code
_entity_poly.pdbx_strand_id
1 'polypeptide(L)'
;GHLDPQRMERLVQDLVSLWEEGREVILVSSGSIAAGVGRLGLLPSKPRTIPEKQAAAAVGQGILMQHYETYFIPQGVIIAQVLLTRDDIITNRERYLNARHTLQSLLGFRAV
;
A
#
# COMPACT_ATOMS: atom_id res chain seq x y z
N GLY A 1 -0.42 -7.70 16.51
CA GLY A 1 -0.18 -7.57 15.06
C GLY A 1 -1.20 -6.61 14.54
N HIS A 2 -1.02 -5.35 14.87
CA HIS A 2 -1.93 -4.27 14.53
C HIS A 2 -1.11 -3.19 13.83
N LEU A 3 -1.76 -2.43 12.96
CA LEU A 3 -1.16 -1.22 12.41
C LEU A 3 -0.93 -0.23 13.55
N ASP A 4 0.16 0.53 13.47
CA ASP A 4 0.48 1.60 14.41
C ASP A 4 0.03 2.94 13.79
N PRO A 5 -1.11 3.51 14.24
CA PRO A 5 -1.68 4.71 13.64
C PRO A 5 -0.73 5.91 13.72
N GLN A 6 -0.03 6.09 14.84
CA GLN A 6 0.88 7.22 15.05
C GLN A 6 2.11 7.14 14.17
N ARG A 7 2.59 5.92 13.90
CA ARG A 7 3.71 5.73 12.97
C ARG A 7 3.29 5.95 11.52
N MET A 8 2.08 5.51 11.14
CA MET A 8 1.54 5.75 9.80
C MET A 8 1.32 7.24 9.56
N GLU A 9 0.72 7.94 10.50
CA GLU A 9 0.49 9.39 10.40
C GLU A 9 1.80 10.18 10.21
N ARG A 10 2.81 9.91 11.04
CA ARG A 10 4.14 10.56 10.89
C ARG A 10 4.78 10.26 9.54
N LEU A 11 4.71 9.01 9.08
CA LEU A 11 5.21 8.65 7.76
C LEU A 11 4.49 9.43 6.66
N VAL A 12 3.17 9.57 6.74
CA VAL A 12 2.40 10.35 5.75
C VAL A 12 2.81 11.82 5.77
N GLN A 13 3.02 12.41 6.95
CA GLN A 13 3.51 13.79 7.06
C GLN A 13 4.87 13.98 6.38
N ASP A 14 5.82 13.07 6.61
CA ASP A 14 7.14 13.11 5.95
C ASP A 14 7.02 13.00 4.42
N LEU A 15 6.16 12.09 3.93
CA LEU A 15 5.93 11.90 2.49
C LEU A 15 5.27 13.11 1.84
N VAL A 16 4.29 13.72 2.53
CA VAL A 16 3.60 14.93 2.07
C VAL A 16 4.58 16.11 1.99
N SER A 17 5.45 16.28 2.99
CA SER A 17 6.49 17.32 2.94
C SER A 17 7.39 17.17 1.70
N LEU A 18 7.82 15.95 1.37
CA LEU A 18 8.61 15.69 0.16
C LEU A 18 7.81 15.94 -1.13
N TRP A 19 6.53 15.59 -1.14
CA TRP A 19 5.63 15.83 -2.26
C TRP A 19 5.35 17.32 -2.49
N GLU A 20 5.23 18.11 -1.42
CA GLU A 20 5.07 19.57 -1.46
C GLU A 20 6.32 20.27 -2.01
N GLU A 21 7.52 19.74 -1.75
CA GLU A 21 8.77 20.16 -2.38
C GLU A 21 8.82 19.89 -3.90
N GLY A 22 7.79 19.23 -4.48
CA GLY A 22 7.71 18.91 -5.89
C GLY A 22 8.42 17.60 -6.28
N ARG A 23 8.74 16.74 -5.31
CA ARG A 23 9.36 15.44 -5.58
C ARG A 23 8.30 14.40 -5.96
N GLU A 24 8.68 13.48 -6.84
CA GLU A 24 7.92 12.27 -7.11
C GLU A 24 8.08 11.28 -5.95
N VAL A 25 6.97 10.81 -5.40
CA VAL A 25 6.95 9.93 -4.22
C VAL A 25 6.22 8.65 -4.56
N ILE A 26 6.83 7.50 -4.24
CA ILE A 26 6.21 6.17 -4.30
C ILE A 26 6.38 5.52 -2.93
N LEU A 27 5.29 5.06 -2.34
CA LEU A 27 5.31 4.31 -1.09
C LEU A 27 5.15 2.80 -1.34
N VAL A 28 6.17 2.03 -0.97
CA VAL A 28 6.07 0.56 -0.89
C VAL A 28 5.92 0.15 0.56
N SER A 29 4.73 -0.33 0.93
CA SER A 29 4.39 -0.66 2.31
C SER A 29 4.05 -2.14 2.50
N SER A 30 4.29 -2.63 3.71
CA SER A 30 3.89 -3.96 4.16
C SER A 30 2.74 -3.84 5.17
N GLY A 31 2.32 -4.96 5.79
CA GLY A 31 1.38 -4.91 6.91
C GLY A 31 -0.07 -5.26 6.56
N SER A 32 -0.41 -5.57 5.31
CA SER A 32 -1.74 -6.06 4.93
C SER A 32 -2.15 -7.32 5.71
N ILE A 33 -1.25 -8.29 5.88
CA ILE A 33 -1.53 -9.47 6.73
C ILE A 33 -1.84 -9.03 8.17
N ALA A 34 -1.04 -8.15 8.76
CA ALA A 34 -1.25 -7.68 10.13
C ALA A 34 -2.59 -6.92 10.28
N ALA A 35 -2.99 -6.16 9.26
CA ALA A 35 -4.28 -5.47 9.23
C ALA A 35 -5.47 -6.46 9.17
N GLY A 36 -5.31 -7.60 8.49
CA GLY A 36 -6.39 -8.57 8.29
C GLY A 36 -6.54 -9.61 9.41
N VAL A 37 -5.46 -9.99 10.10
CA VAL A 37 -5.50 -11.09 11.09
C VAL A 37 -6.47 -10.86 12.24
N GLY A 38 -6.62 -9.61 12.70
CA GLY A 38 -7.58 -9.27 13.75
C GLY A 38 -9.02 -9.43 13.27
N ARG A 39 -9.31 -9.04 12.02
CA ARG A 39 -10.66 -9.13 11.42
C ARG A 39 -11.08 -10.56 11.11
N LEU A 40 -10.13 -11.44 10.84
CA LEU A 40 -10.37 -12.87 10.60
C LEU A 40 -10.41 -13.71 11.89
N GLY A 41 -10.27 -13.11 13.06
CA GLY A 41 -10.25 -13.86 14.33
C GLY A 41 -9.06 -14.82 14.46
N LEU A 42 -7.96 -14.56 13.73
CA LEU A 42 -6.77 -15.43 13.70
C LEU A 42 -5.76 -15.11 14.83
N LEU A 43 -6.15 -14.28 15.78
CA LEU A 43 -5.35 -13.96 16.97
C LEU A 43 -5.75 -14.88 18.14
N PRO A 44 -4.78 -15.35 18.95
CA PRO A 44 -3.34 -15.01 18.96
C PRO A 44 -2.48 -15.87 18.02
N SER A 45 -3.06 -16.90 17.40
CA SER A 45 -2.37 -18.00 16.72
C SER A 45 -1.49 -17.61 15.53
N LYS A 46 -1.80 -16.46 14.90
CA LYS A 46 -1.27 -15.94 13.63
C LYS A 46 -1.48 -16.94 12.46
N PRO A 47 -1.63 -16.45 11.21
CA PRO A 47 -1.77 -17.31 10.04
C PRO A 47 -0.47 -18.10 9.81
N ARG A 48 -0.58 -19.43 9.76
CA ARG A 48 0.54 -20.37 9.64
C ARG A 48 0.68 -20.88 8.21
N THR A 49 -0.43 -21.10 7.53
CA THR A 49 -0.44 -21.63 6.15
C THR A 49 -0.38 -20.52 5.11
N ILE A 50 0.00 -20.85 3.88
CA ILE A 50 -0.04 -19.90 2.74
C ILE A 50 -1.48 -19.41 2.48
N PRO A 51 -2.51 -20.28 2.41
CA PRO A 51 -3.89 -19.84 2.25
C PRO A 51 -4.35 -18.87 3.34
N GLU A 52 -4.03 -19.13 4.62
CA GLU A 52 -4.39 -18.22 5.72
C GLU A 52 -3.70 -16.86 5.58
N LYS A 53 -2.41 -16.84 5.18
CA LYS A 53 -1.68 -15.60 4.95
C LYS A 53 -2.25 -14.81 3.78
N GLN A 54 -2.62 -15.48 2.70
CA GLN A 54 -3.26 -14.85 1.53
C GLN A 54 -4.64 -14.30 1.88
N ALA A 55 -5.45 -15.06 2.63
CA ALA A 55 -6.76 -14.59 3.12
C ALA A 55 -6.61 -13.36 4.02
N ALA A 56 -5.66 -13.39 4.96
CA ALA A 56 -5.37 -12.25 5.82
C ALA A 56 -4.86 -11.03 5.02
N ALA A 57 -3.98 -11.23 4.04
CA ALA A 57 -3.51 -10.16 3.16
C ALA A 57 -4.66 -9.56 2.35
N ALA A 58 -5.54 -10.39 1.77
CA ALA A 58 -6.67 -9.93 0.98
C ALA A 58 -7.65 -9.08 1.81
N VAL A 59 -7.98 -9.52 3.03
CA VAL A 59 -8.82 -8.74 3.95
C VAL A 59 -8.13 -7.46 4.39
N GLY A 60 -6.86 -7.56 4.78
CA GLY A 60 -6.17 -6.42 5.37
C GLY A 60 -5.60 -5.43 4.37
N GLN A 61 -5.52 -5.76 3.08
CA GLN A 61 -5.06 -4.81 2.05
C GLN A 61 -5.99 -3.61 1.94
N GLY A 62 -7.32 -3.84 1.90
CA GLY A 62 -8.29 -2.74 1.89
C GLY A 62 -8.23 -1.89 3.16
N ILE A 63 -8.03 -2.53 4.31
CA ILE A 63 -7.89 -1.84 5.61
C ILE A 63 -6.64 -0.97 5.62
N LEU A 64 -5.51 -1.49 5.14
CA LEU A 64 -4.26 -0.75 5.05
C LEU A 64 -4.42 0.48 4.14
N MET A 65 -5.07 0.33 2.99
CA MET A 65 -5.34 1.45 2.09
C MET A 65 -6.25 2.49 2.73
N GLN A 66 -7.33 2.08 3.39
CA GLN A 66 -8.23 3.00 4.10
C GLN A 66 -7.50 3.81 5.17
N HIS A 67 -6.55 3.19 5.89
CA HIS A 67 -5.73 3.91 6.87
C HIS A 67 -4.84 4.96 6.20
N TYR A 68 -4.14 4.62 5.12
CA TYR A 68 -3.36 5.63 4.38
C TYR A 68 -4.25 6.74 3.84
N GLU A 69 -5.39 6.40 3.24
CA GLU A 69 -6.36 7.35 2.72
C GLU A 69 -6.85 8.32 3.81
N THR A 70 -7.11 7.83 5.02
CA THR A 70 -7.51 8.67 6.17
C THR A 70 -6.48 9.75 6.50
N TYR A 71 -5.18 9.47 6.32
CA TYR A 71 -4.11 10.43 6.61
C TYR A 71 -3.75 11.31 5.41
N PHE A 72 -3.90 10.82 4.18
CA PHE A 72 -3.59 11.58 2.96
C PHE A 72 -4.75 12.52 2.53
N ILE A 73 -6.02 12.15 2.75
CA ILE A 73 -7.19 12.98 2.38
C ILE A 73 -7.11 14.40 2.96
N PRO A 74 -6.83 14.61 4.27
CA PRO A 74 -6.75 15.95 4.84
C PRO A 74 -5.65 16.82 4.23
N GLN A 75 -4.63 16.20 3.62
CA GLN A 75 -3.51 16.87 2.97
C GLN A 75 -3.81 17.22 1.50
N GLY A 76 -4.99 16.83 0.98
CA GLY A 76 -5.37 17.06 -0.41
C GLY A 76 -4.57 16.25 -1.44
N VAL A 77 -3.86 15.21 -0.99
CA VAL A 77 -3.01 14.37 -1.84
C VAL A 77 -3.79 13.13 -2.27
N ILE A 78 -3.87 12.91 -3.57
CA ILE A 78 -4.49 11.72 -4.17
C ILE A 78 -3.53 10.55 -4.02
N ILE A 79 -4.02 9.39 -3.57
CA ILE A 79 -3.25 8.16 -3.51
C ILE A 79 -3.77 7.11 -4.49
N ALA A 80 -2.90 6.23 -4.96
CA ALA A 80 -3.26 5.13 -5.85
C ALA A 80 -2.70 3.79 -5.38
N GLN A 81 -3.56 2.78 -5.30
CA GLN A 81 -3.12 1.43 -4.98
C GLN A 81 -2.62 0.71 -6.24
N VAL A 82 -1.40 0.16 -6.16
CA VAL A 82 -0.84 -0.72 -7.20
C VAL A 82 -0.38 -2.03 -6.56
N LEU A 83 -0.87 -3.17 -7.06
CA LEU A 83 -0.45 -4.51 -6.65
C LEU A 83 0.29 -5.17 -7.81
N LEU A 84 1.55 -5.53 -7.58
CA LEU A 84 2.40 -6.16 -8.58
C LEU A 84 3.03 -7.43 -8.02
N THR A 85 3.19 -8.41 -8.89
CA THR A 85 3.98 -9.61 -8.61
C THR A 85 5.27 -9.60 -9.41
N ARG A 86 6.20 -10.48 -9.03
CA ARG A 86 7.45 -10.66 -9.79
C ARG A 86 7.19 -11.04 -11.25
N ASP A 87 6.14 -11.82 -11.50
CA ASP A 87 5.81 -12.31 -12.82
C ASP A 87 5.36 -11.17 -13.74
N ASP A 88 4.70 -10.15 -13.19
CA ASP A 88 4.30 -8.96 -13.96
C ASP A 88 5.49 -8.13 -14.46
N ILE A 89 6.66 -8.28 -13.86
CA ILE A 89 7.87 -7.48 -14.15
C ILE A 89 8.91 -8.26 -14.95
N ILE A 90 9.13 -9.53 -14.63
CA ILE A 90 10.27 -10.30 -15.17
C ILE A 90 9.87 -11.14 -16.38
N THR A 91 8.66 -11.69 -16.39
CA THR A 91 8.30 -12.75 -17.35
C THR A 91 7.67 -12.23 -18.65
N ASN A 92 7.12 -11.01 -18.62
CA ASN A 92 6.39 -10.45 -19.76
C ASN A 92 6.73 -8.96 -19.94
N ARG A 93 7.38 -8.65 -21.06
CA ARG A 93 7.77 -7.27 -21.42
C ARG A 93 6.58 -6.32 -21.52
N GLU A 94 5.46 -6.80 -22.05
CA GLU A 94 4.25 -5.98 -22.21
C GLU A 94 3.66 -5.60 -20.84
N ARG A 95 3.55 -6.57 -19.92
CA ARG A 95 3.10 -6.30 -18.54
C ARG A 95 4.02 -5.33 -17.81
N TYR A 96 5.34 -5.50 -17.97
CA TYR A 96 6.31 -4.56 -17.42
C TYR A 96 6.10 -3.14 -17.95
N LEU A 97 5.93 -2.99 -19.27
CA LEU A 97 5.70 -1.68 -19.88
C LEU A 97 4.39 -1.06 -19.39
N ASN A 98 3.32 -1.85 -19.28
CA ASN A 98 2.03 -1.38 -18.78
C ASN A 98 2.15 -0.89 -17.33
N ALA A 99 2.76 -1.67 -16.43
CA ALA A 99 2.99 -1.27 -15.05
C ALA A 99 3.82 0.02 -14.96
N ARG A 100 4.89 0.12 -15.76
CA ARG A 100 5.72 1.33 -15.84
C ARG A 100 4.92 2.54 -16.31
N HIS A 101 4.13 2.41 -17.38
CA HIS A 101 3.32 3.51 -17.91
C HIS A 101 2.25 3.95 -16.93
N THR A 102 1.63 3.01 -16.20
CA THR A 102 0.68 3.34 -15.12
C THR A 102 1.37 4.14 -14.02
N LEU A 103 2.52 3.69 -13.52
CA LEU A 103 3.27 4.42 -12.48
C LEU A 103 3.70 5.81 -12.95
N GLN A 104 4.20 5.93 -14.19
CA GLN A 104 4.56 7.23 -14.77
C GLN A 104 3.36 8.18 -14.91
N SER A 105 2.20 7.65 -15.31
CA SER A 105 0.97 8.44 -15.41
C SER A 105 0.49 8.91 -14.04
N LEU A 106 0.53 8.05 -13.02
CA LEU A 106 0.19 8.40 -11.64
C LEU A 106 1.09 9.51 -11.09
N LEU A 107 2.41 9.40 -11.29
CA LEU A 107 3.35 10.45 -10.92
C LEU A 107 3.08 11.77 -11.67
N GLY A 108 2.75 11.70 -12.96
CA GLY A 108 2.36 12.85 -13.77
C GLY A 108 1.08 13.55 -13.27
N PHE A 109 0.14 12.80 -12.69
CA PHE A 109 -1.03 13.34 -11.99
C PHE A 109 -0.74 13.81 -10.56
N ARG A 110 0.52 13.72 -10.12
CA ARG A 110 0.96 13.97 -8.73
C ARG A 110 0.26 13.09 -7.70
N ALA A 111 -0.16 11.89 -8.08
CA ALA A 111 -0.62 10.89 -7.11
C ALA A 111 0.56 10.21 -6.42
N VAL A 112 0.37 9.82 -5.17
CA VAL A 112 1.32 9.03 -4.37
C VAL A 112 0.96 7.54 -4.37
#